data_AF-A0AAU0XS20-F1
#
_entry.id   AF-A0AAU0XS20-F1
#
_cell.length_a   1.000
_cell.length_b   1.000
_cell.length_c   1.000
_cell.angle_alpha   90.00
_cell.angle_beta   90.00
_cell.angle_gamma   90.00
#
_symmetry.space_group_name_H-M   'P 1'
#
loop_
_entity.id
_entity.type
_entity.pdbx_description
1 polymer ?
#
loop_
_entity_poly.entity_id
_entity_poly.type
_entity_poly.pdbx_seq_one_letter_code
_entity_poly.pdbx_strand_id
1 'polypeptide(L)'
;MTRPSDAVPRSPQPLARAAQILVGLYALLDPTRPKLFDATDDGLFYSRYVSASALVGLATLVTFLLWFRRCRYNAQALSVGPFAHTPGWAVGAWFTPVLMWWRPRRIALDIHRAVGHDPATDTTVTLINVWWTTRLAHQAVGTIATSTSYADSILLSVAGQTLNLIASVFVILVIQRITAAQTRAVATYAPAEVPAV
;
A
#
# COMPACT_ATOMS: atom_id res chain seq x y z
N MET A 1 3.83 -20.66 -24.48
CA MET A 1 4.10 -19.38 -23.78
C MET A 1 2.90 -18.48 -24.05
N THR A 2 1.97 -18.37 -23.10
CA THR A 2 0.80 -17.49 -23.24
C THR A 2 1.23 -16.04 -23.23
N ARG A 3 0.65 -15.24 -24.11
CA ARG A 3 0.96 -13.81 -24.18
C ARG A 3 0.41 -13.18 -22.89
N PRO A 4 1.06 -12.17 -22.27
CA PRO A 4 0.54 -11.53 -21.06
C PRO A 4 -0.90 -10.98 -21.16
N SER A 5 -1.43 -10.85 -22.40
CA SER A 5 -2.80 -10.46 -22.74
C SER A 5 -3.85 -11.55 -22.50
N ASP A 6 -3.48 -12.80 -22.26
CA ASP A 6 -4.44 -13.93 -22.16
C ASP A 6 -4.84 -14.23 -20.70
N ALA A 7 -4.32 -13.44 -19.76
CA ALA A 7 -4.53 -13.66 -18.33
C ALA A 7 -5.90 -13.12 -17.88
N VAL A 8 -6.84 -14.04 -17.61
CA VAL A 8 -8.16 -13.72 -17.05
C VAL A 8 -8.00 -12.92 -15.74
N PRO A 9 -8.59 -11.72 -15.64
CA PRO A 9 -8.64 -10.95 -14.39
C PRO A 9 -9.26 -11.78 -13.25
N ARG A 10 -8.78 -11.65 -12.01
CA ARG A 10 -9.41 -12.32 -10.85
C ARG A 10 -9.68 -11.34 -9.73
N SER A 11 -10.65 -11.67 -8.87
CA SER A 11 -11.03 -10.82 -7.73
C SER A 11 -9.84 -10.49 -6.82
N PRO A 12 -9.53 -9.20 -6.57
CA PRO A 12 -8.51 -8.80 -5.61
C PRO A 12 -9.02 -8.77 -4.15
N GLN A 13 -10.30 -9.07 -3.91
CA GLN A 13 -10.98 -8.80 -2.63
C GLN A 13 -10.44 -9.57 -1.41
N PRO A 14 -10.08 -10.87 -1.48
CA PRO A 14 -9.54 -11.58 -0.31
C PRO A 14 -8.21 -10.97 0.17
N LEU A 15 -7.32 -10.65 -0.76
CA LEU A 15 -6.03 -10.01 -0.46
C LEU A 15 -6.23 -8.57 0.06
N ALA A 16 -7.21 -7.85 -0.49
CA ALA A 16 -7.56 -6.50 -0.03
C ALA A 16 -8.00 -6.50 1.45
N ARG A 17 -8.92 -7.41 1.82
CA ARG A 17 -9.40 -7.53 3.21
C ARG A 17 -8.26 -7.88 4.17
N ALA A 18 -7.44 -8.87 3.81
CA ALA A 18 -6.29 -9.25 4.62
C ALA A 18 -5.29 -8.09 4.78
N ALA A 19 -5.00 -7.35 3.70
CA ALA A 19 -4.14 -6.18 3.76
C ALA A 19 -4.72 -5.07 4.66
N GLN A 20 -6.02 -4.78 4.58
CA GLN A 20 -6.66 -3.76 5.42
C GLN A 20 -6.62 -4.11 6.91
N ILE A 21 -6.91 -5.37 7.25
CA ILE A 21 -6.84 -5.85 8.64
C ILE A 21 -5.41 -5.71 9.17
N LEU A 22 -4.42 -6.17 8.38
CA LEU A 22 -3.02 -6.13 8.79
C LEU A 22 -2.48 -4.69 8.88
N VAL A 23 -2.86 -3.80 7.96
CA VAL A 23 -2.55 -2.36 8.07
C VAL A 23 -3.13 -1.78 9.35
N GLY A 24 -4.39 -2.07 9.67
CA GLY A 24 -5.03 -1.61 10.91
C GLY A 24 -4.31 -2.13 12.15
N LEU A 25 -3.99 -3.42 12.19
CA LEU A 25 -3.25 -4.04 13.29
C LEU A 25 -1.83 -3.45 13.44
N TYR A 26 -1.13 -3.25 12.32
CA TYR A 26 0.21 -2.65 12.34
C TYR A 26 0.17 -1.19 12.81
N ALA A 27 -0.85 -0.43 12.40
CA ALA A 27 -1.04 0.94 12.88
C ALA A 27 -1.27 1.01 14.39
N LEU A 28 -1.85 -0.04 15.01
CA LEU A 28 -2.00 -0.19 16.46
C LEU A 28 -0.73 -0.71 17.17
N LEU A 29 0.20 -1.32 16.43
CA LEU A 29 1.48 -1.83 16.92
C LEU A 29 2.70 -0.97 16.54
N ASP A 30 2.48 0.24 16.01
CA ASP A 30 3.51 1.19 15.54
C ASP A 30 4.82 1.10 16.36
N PRO A 31 5.94 0.72 15.72
CA PRO A 31 7.21 0.47 16.39
C PRO A 31 7.85 1.72 17.01
N THR A 32 7.26 2.91 16.83
CA THR A 32 7.65 4.15 17.52
C THR A 32 6.99 4.32 18.89
N ARG A 33 5.91 3.59 19.20
CA ARG A 33 5.25 3.57 20.51
C ARG A 33 6.14 3.16 21.70
N PRO A 34 7.14 2.29 21.57
CA PRO A 34 8.03 1.94 22.66
C PRO A 34 8.83 3.11 23.22
N LYS A 35 9.06 4.18 22.44
CA LYS A 35 9.66 5.42 22.95
C LYS A 35 8.70 6.22 23.87
N LEU A 36 7.41 5.86 23.86
CA LEU A 36 6.38 6.47 24.69
C LEU A 36 6.19 5.74 26.02
N PHE A 37 6.58 4.47 26.08
CA PHE A 37 6.70 3.73 27.33
C PHE A 37 8.05 4.09 27.95
N ASP A 38 8.04 4.48 29.23
CA ASP A 38 9.27 4.84 29.95
C ASP A 38 10.23 3.65 29.98
N ALA A 39 11.54 3.91 30.05
CA ALA A 39 12.61 2.90 30.06
C ALA A 39 12.59 1.99 31.33
N THR A 40 11.56 2.13 32.15
CA THR A 40 11.24 1.34 33.35
C THR A 40 10.45 0.07 33.04
N ASP A 41 9.95 -0.13 31.80
CA ASP A 41 9.34 -1.39 31.37
C ASP A 41 10.38 -2.51 31.27
N ASP A 42 10.10 -3.66 31.89
CA ASP A 42 10.93 -4.87 31.83
C ASP A 42 11.35 -5.15 30.37
N GLY A 43 12.65 -5.18 30.06
CA GLY A 43 13.15 -5.31 28.67
C GLY A 43 12.60 -6.52 27.88
N LEU A 44 12.00 -7.49 28.58
CA LEU A 44 11.23 -8.58 27.99
C LEU A 44 9.91 -8.12 27.33
N PHE A 45 9.16 -7.19 27.92
CA PHE A 45 7.95 -6.63 27.33
C PHE A 45 8.30 -5.85 26.06
N TYR A 46 9.30 -4.98 26.14
CA TYR A 46 9.80 -4.20 25.00
C TYR A 46 10.21 -5.10 23.82
N SER A 47 11.05 -6.12 24.07
CA SER A 47 11.53 -7.03 23.02
C SER A 47 10.39 -7.84 22.39
N ARG A 48 9.41 -8.31 23.18
CA ARG A 48 8.22 -9.00 22.67
C ARG A 48 7.35 -8.08 21.82
N TYR A 49 7.13 -6.85 22.28
CA TYR A 49 6.36 -5.84 21.56
C TYR A 49 6.99 -5.54 20.20
N VAL A 50 8.29 -5.25 20.17
CA VAL A 50 9.01 -4.96 18.92
C VAL A 50 8.98 -6.17 17.97
N SER A 51 9.18 -7.37 18.49
CA SER A 51 9.13 -8.61 17.70
C SER A 51 7.74 -8.85 17.09
N ALA A 52 6.68 -8.71 17.88
CA ALA A 52 5.31 -8.85 17.40
C ALA A 52 4.97 -7.80 16.33
N SER A 53 5.37 -6.55 16.57
CA SER A 53 5.19 -5.43 15.64
C SER A 53 5.90 -5.68 14.31
N ALA A 54 7.14 -6.21 14.35
CA ALA A 54 7.90 -6.56 13.17
C ALA A 54 7.24 -7.68 12.35
N LEU A 55 6.73 -8.73 13.01
CA LEU A 55 6.01 -9.83 12.35
C LEU A 55 4.73 -9.34 11.66
N VAL A 56 3.93 -8.52 12.35
CA VAL A 56 2.72 -7.92 11.76
C VAL A 56 3.09 -6.98 10.61
N GLY A 57 4.15 -6.20 10.74
CA GLY A 57 4.67 -5.34 9.67
C GLY A 57 5.07 -6.13 8.43
N LEU A 58 5.76 -7.27 8.61
CA LEU A 58 6.13 -8.15 7.51
C LEU A 58 4.91 -8.78 6.84
N ALA A 59 3.95 -9.28 7.62
CA ALA A 59 2.70 -9.82 7.09
C ALA A 59 1.91 -8.75 6.31
N THR A 60 1.87 -7.52 6.83
CA THR A 60 1.26 -6.36 6.18
C THR A 60 1.92 -6.08 4.84
N LEU A 61 3.25 -6.00 4.81
CA LEU A 61 4.01 -5.76 3.60
C LEU A 61 3.73 -6.84 2.54
N VAL A 62 3.86 -8.11 2.90
CA VAL A 62 3.65 -9.23 1.97
C VAL A 62 2.24 -9.20 1.40
N THR A 63 1.22 -9.09 2.25
CA THR A 63 -0.18 -9.11 1.82
C THR A 63 -0.52 -7.90 0.97
N PHE A 64 -0.04 -6.72 1.35
CA PHE A 64 -0.19 -5.49 0.58
C PHE A 64 0.45 -5.63 -0.81
N LEU A 65 1.68 -6.17 -0.90
CA LEU A 65 2.37 -6.37 -2.18
C LEU A 65 1.68 -7.40 -3.07
N LEU A 66 1.15 -8.48 -2.50
CA LEU A 66 0.36 -9.47 -3.24
C LEU A 66 -0.92 -8.84 -3.80
N TRP A 67 -1.64 -8.07 -2.99
CA TRP A 67 -2.81 -7.29 -3.44
C TRP A 67 -2.42 -6.31 -4.55
N PHE A 68 -1.35 -5.54 -4.35
CA PHE A 68 -0.90 -4.52 -5.29
C PHE A 68 -0.47 -5.11 -6.63
N ARG A 69 0.28 -6.22 -6.60
CA ARG A 69 0.66 -6.99 -7.79
C ARG A 69 -0.57 -7.57 -8.49
N ARG A 70 -1.56 -8.09 -7.76
CA ARG A 70 -2.83 -8.60 -8.30
C ARG A 70 -3.59 -7.51 -9.04
N CYS A 71 -3.77 -6.34 -8.41
CA CYS A 71 -4.42 -5.19 -9.04
C CYS A 71 -3.68 -4.73 -10.30
N ARG A 72 -2.34 -4.79 -10.29
CA ARG A 72 -1.53 -4.47 -11.46
C ARG A 72 -1.75 -5.42 -12.63
N TYR A 73 -1.82 -6.73 -12.37
CA TYR A 73 -2.15 -7.71 -13.41
C TYR A 73 -3.54 -7.52 -13.97
N ASN A 74 -4.55 -7.31 -13.11
CA ASN A 74 -5.90 -7.06 -13.56
C ASN A 74 -5.98 -5.78 -14.40
N ALA A 75 -5.30 -4.70 -13.97
CA ALA A 75 -5.19 -3.48 -14.75
C ALA A 75 -4.61 -3.74 -16.16
N GLN A 76 -3.60 -4.62 -16.28
CA GLN A 76 -3.03 -5.03 -17.57
C GLN A 76 -4.02 -5.73 -18.49
N ALA A 77 -4.86 -6.60 -17.94
CA ALA A 77 -5.87 -7.31 -18.70
C ALA A 77 -7.10 -6.45 -19.03
N LEU A 78 -7.40 -5.44 -18.19
CA LEU A 78 -8.55 -4.54 -18.36
C LEU A 78 -8.27 -3.34 -19.26
N SER A 79 -6.99 -2.98 -19.51
CA SER A 79 -6.65 -1.85 -20.35
C SER A 79 -6.63 -2.19 -21.84
N VAL A 80 -7.11 -1.26 -22.68
CA VAL A 80 -7.01 -1.36 -24.15
C VAL A 80 -5.65 -0.88 -24.69
N GLY A 81 -4.81 -0.23 -23.87
CA GLY A 81 -3.53 0.36 -24.28
C GLY A 81 -2.27 -0.36 -23.78
N PRO A 82 -1.10 -0.13 -24.41
CA PRO A 82 0.15 -0.74 -23.99
C PRO A 82 0.61 -0.20 -22.63
N PHE A 83 0.87 -1.10 -21.69
CA PHE A 83 1.56 -0.74 -20.45
C PHE A 83 3.06 -0.68 -20.65
N ALA A 84 3.66 0.47 -20.35
CA ALA A 84 5.09 0.69 -20.51
C ALA A 84 5.99 -0.20 -19.59
N HIS A 85 5.45 -0.84 -18.55
CA HIS A 85 6.25 -1.59 -17.56
C HIS A 85 5.59 -2.90 -17.14
N THR A 86 6.42 -3.93 -16.98
CA THR A 86 6.01 -5.28 -16.56
C THR A 86 5.43 -5.30 -15.14
N PRO A 87 4.50 -6.23 -14.83
CA PRO A 87 3.91 -6.37 -13.50
C PRO A 87 4.92 -6.65 -12.37
N GLY A 88 6.11 -7.16 -12.68
CA GLY A 88 7.18 -7.40 -11.70
C GLY A 88 7.65 -6.13 -10.99
N TRP A 89 7.58 -4.97 -11.65
CA TRP A 89 7.89 -3.68 -11.04
C TRP A 89 6.92 -3.28 -9.93
N ALA A 90 5.71 -3.85 -9.86
CA ALA A 90 4.79 -3.62 -8.74
C ALA A 90 5.37 -4.07 -7.40
N VAL A 91 6.28 -5.05 -7.41
CA VAL A 91 6.99 -5.52 -6.21
C VAL A 91 8.39 -4.91 -6.15
N GLY A 92 9.15 -4.97 -7.26
CA GLY A 92 10.54 -4.50 -7.30
C GLY A 92 10.72 -3.02 -6.93
N ALA A 93 9.74 -2.17 -7.22
CA ALA A 93 9.78 -0.75 -6.86
C ALA A 93 9.82 -0.50 -5.35
N TRP A 94 9.32 -1.44 -4.53
CA TRP A 94 9.34 -1.32 -3.06
C TRP A 94 10.68 -1.69 -2.44
N PHE A 95 11.48 -2.49 -3.13
CA PHE A 95 12.80 -2.94 -2.66
C PHE A 95 13.95 -2.14 -3.27
N THR A 96 13.66 -1.27 -4.25
CA THR A 96 14.68 -0.41 -4.87
C THR A 96 14.71 0.92 -4.12
N PRO A 97 15.77 1.25 -3.36
CA PRO A 97 15.77 2.38 -2.43
C PRO A 97 15.39 3.72 -3.07
N VAL A 98 15.91 3.99 -4.27
CA VAL A 98 15.63 5.22 -5.01
C VAL A 98 14.21 5.24 -5.58
N LEU A 99 13.73 4.12 -6.14
CA LEU A 99 12.41 4.07 -6.77
C LEU A 99 11.27 4.02 -5.75
N MET A 100 11.53 3.53 -4.53
CA MET A 100 10.55 3.41 -3.45
C MET A 100 9.92 4.77 -3.09
N TRP A 101 10.56 5.89 -3.39
CA TRP A 101 10.08 7.24 -3.08
C TRP A 101 8.95 7.75 -3.98
N TRP A 102 8.82 7.26 -5.22
CA TRP A 102 7.80 7.76 -6.15
C TRP A 102 7.15 6.70 -7.03
N ARG A 103 7.82 5.58 -7.32
CA ARG A 103 7.27 4.58 -8.24
C ARG A 103 6.03 3.90 -7.72
N PRO A 104 5.91 3.52 -6.43
CA PRO A 104 4.68 2.86 -5.98
C PRO A 104 3.46 3.76 -6.08
N ARG A 105 3.59 5.07 -5.81
CA ARG A 105 2.54 6.06 -6.11
C ARG A 105 2.15 6.07 -7.58
N ARG A 106 3.13 6.14 -8.49
CA ARG A 106 2.85 6.13 -9.94
C ARG A 106 2.12 4.85 -10.36
N ILE A 107 2.55 3.70 -9.87
CA ILE A 107 1.91 2.41 -10.15
C ILE A 107 0.48 2.37 -9.62
N ALA A 108 0.21 2.91 -8.42
CA ALA A 108 -1.16 3.00 -7.88
C ALA A 108 -2.07 3.87 -8.76
N LEU A 109 -1.57 5.01 -9.24
CA LEU A 109 -2.29 5.88 -10.17
C LEU A 109 -2.57 5.18 -11.51
N ASP A 110 -1.59 4.43 -12.03
CA ASP A 110 -1.75 3.69 -13.29
C ASP A 110 -2.76 2.53 -13.16
N ILE A 111 -2.75 1.82 -12.03
CA ILE A 111 -3.76 0.79 -11.71
C ILE A 111 -5.16 1.40 -11.69
N HIS A 112 -5.29 2.57 -11.08
CA HIS A 112 -6.56 3.27 -10.96
C HIS A 112 -7.09 3.75 -12.33
N ARG A 113 -6.22 4.36 -13.14
CA ARG A 113 -6.55 4.81 -14.51
C ARG A 113 -7.01 3.68 -15.43
N ALA A 114 -6.49 2.47 -15.24
CA ALA A 114 -6.78 1.32 -16.10
C ALA A 114 -8.25 0.88 -16.07
N VAL A 115 -9.01 1.23 -15.03
CA VAL A 115 -10.38 0.74 -14.83
C VAL A 115 -11.43 1.69 -15.44
N GLY A 116 -11.00 2.83 -15.99
CA GLY A 116 -11.91 3.89 -16.43
C GLY A 116 -12.52 4.60 -15.21
N HIS A 117 -12.33 5.90 -15.12
CA HIS A 117 -12.91 6.73 -14.06
C HIS A 117 -13.45 8.02 -14.65
N ASP A 118 -14.49 8.57 -14.04
CA ASP A 118 -14.97 9.91 -14.34
C ASP A 118 -14.04 10.93 -13.64
N PRO A 119 -13.26 11.73 -14.39
CA PRO A 119 -12.34 12.70 -13.80
C PRO A 119 -13.04 13.78 -12.96
N ALA A 120 -14.32 14.07 -13.21
CA ALA A 120 -15.04 15.14 -12.52
C ALA A 120 -15.42 14.77 -11.08
N THR A 121 -15.64 13.48 -10.80
CA THR A 121 -16.12 13.00 -9.50
C THR A 121 -15.10 12.16 -8.73
N ASP A 122 -14.01 11.77 -9.40
CA ASP A 122 -13.06 10.83 -8.83
C ASP A 122 -12.03 11.46 -7.89
N THR A 123 -12.26 11.26 -6.59
CA THR A 123 -11.34 11.69 -5.52
C THR A 123 -10.25 10.66 -5.20
N THR A 124 -10.15 9.54 -5.93
CA THR A 124 -9.19 8.45 -5.64
C THR A 124 -7.75 8.88 -5.88
N VAL A 125 -7.50 9.70 -6.89
CA VAL A 125 -6.18 10.30 -7.13
C VAL A 125 -5.72 11.14 -5.93
N THR A 126 -6.63 11.93 -5.35
CA THR A 126 -6.35 12.72 -4.15
C THR A 126 -6.05 11.81 -2.96
N LEU A 127 -6.82 10.74 -2.75
CA LEU A 127 -6.55 9.76 -1.68
C LEU A 127 -5.17 9.11 -1.83
N ILE A 128 -4.79 8.70 -3.04
CA ILE A 128 -3.46 8.13 -3.32
C ILE A 128 -2.36 9.14 -3.01
N ASN A 129 -2.56 10.41 -3.41
CA ASN A 129 -1.59 11.47 -3.14
C ASN A 129 -1.44 11.72 -1.64
N VAL A 130 -2.54 11.89 -0.91
CA VAL A 130 -2.53 12.18 0.53
C VAL A 130 -1.95 11.01 1.32
N TRP A 131 -2.33 9.76 0.99
CA TRP A 131 -1.69 8.57 1.55
C TRP A 131 -0.17 8.63 1.37
N TRP A 132 0.29 8.88 0.14
CA TRP A 132 1.70 8.85 -0.19
C TRP A 132 2.49 9.96 0.51
N THR A 133 1.98 11.19 0.50
CA THR A 133 2.63 12.32 1.15
C THR A 133 2.71 12.12 2.66
N THR A 134 1.63 11.64 3.27
CA THR A 134 1.59 11.39 4.72
C THR A 134 2.55 10.27 5.11
N ARG A 135 2.63 9.20 4.30
CA ARG A 135 3.61 8.13 4.49
C ARG A 135 5.05 8.66 4.42
N LEU A 136 5.38 9.49 3.43
CA LEU A 136 6.72 10.07 3.31
C LEU A 136 7.04 10.99 4.50
N ALA A 137 6.07 11.78 4.95
CA ALA A 137 6.21 12.62 6.14
C ALA A 137 6.47 11.77 7.39
N HIS A 138 5.73 10.68 7.59
CA HIS A 138 5.97 9.75 8.70
C HIS A 138 7.40 9.18 8.69
N GLN A 139 7.89 8.74 7.52
CA GLN A 139 9.26 8.21 7.38
C GLN A 139 10.32 9.28 7.70
N ALA A 140 10.11 10.52 7.25
CA ALA A 140 11.00 11.64 7.53
C ALA A 140 11.04 11.95 9.04
N VAL A 141 9.87 12.03 9.69
CA VAL A 141 9.77 12.25 11.14
C VAL A 141 10.46 11.13 11.91
N GLY A 142 10.24 9.86 11.53
CA GLY A 142 10.90 8.72 12.16
C GLY A 142 12.43 8.79 12.05
N THR A 143 12.95 9.22 10.89
CA THR A 143 14.40 9.40 10.69
C THR A 143 14.94 10.52 11.58
N ILE A 144 14.30 11.69 11.61
CA ILE A 144 14.71 12.83 12.44
C ILE A 144 14.65 12.47 13.94
N ALA A 145 13.62 11.74 14.37
CA ALA A 145 13.46 11.30 15.76
C ALA A 145 14.58 10.36 16.26
N THR A 146 15.43 9.84 15.37
CA THR A 146 16.62 9.05 15.76
C THR A 146 17.88 9.88 15.96
N SER A 147 17.90 11.14 15.49
CA SER A 147 19.07 12.01 15.56
C SER A 147 18.92 13.23 16.49
N THR A 148 17.79 13.36 17.20
CA THR A 148 17.51 14.48 18.12
C THR A 148 17.64 14.07 19.59
N SER A 149 17.67 15.07 20.48
CA SER A 149 17.61 14.90 21.94
C SER A 149 16.43 14.03 22.39
N TYR A 150 16.53 13.42 23.59
CA TYR A 150 15.47 12.56 24.14
C TYR A 150 14.13 13.30 24.26
N ALA A 151 14.14 14.54 24.77
CA ALA A 151 12.92 15.34 24.96
C ALA A 151 12.21 15.64 23.63
N ASP A 152 12.94 16.07 22.60
CA ASP A 152 12.36 16.34 21.28
C ASP A 152 11.93 15.05 20.57
N SER A 153 12.60 13.93 20.88
CA SER A 153 12.24 12.62 20.31
C SER A 153 10.85 12.15 20.71
N ILE A 154 10.35 12.55 21.89
CA ILE A 154 8.99 12.21 22.34
C ILE A 154 7.96 12.94 21.49
N LEU A 155 8.11 14.26 21.31
CA LEU A 155 7.20 15.06 20.48
C LEU A 155 7.18 14.56 19.03
N LEU A 156 8.36 14.29 18.46
CA LEU A 156 8.48 13.72 17.12
C LEU A 156 7.87 12.32 17.03
N SER A 157 7.95 11.50 18.08
CA SER A 157 7.32 10.17 18.11
C SER A 157 5.79 10.25 18.13
N VAL A 158 5.21 11.21 18.86
CA VAL A 158 3.76 11.47 18.84
C VAL A 158 3.33 11.94 17.45
N ALA A 159 4.02 12.93 16.88
CA ALA A 159 3.74 13.41 15.53
C ALA A 159 3.86 12.29 14.48
N GLY A 160 4.89 11.46 14.61
CA GLY A 160 5.11 10.28 13.78
C GLY A 160 3.92 9.32 13.83
N GLN A 161 3.42 8.99 15.02
CA GLN A 161 2.26 8.09 15.18
C GLN A 161 0.99 8.68 14.57
N THR A 162 0.74 9.98 14.75
CA THR A 162 -0.41 10.65 14.13
C THR A 162 -0.34 10.55 12.61
N LEU A 163 0.83 10.82 12.01
CA LEU A 163 1.04 10.68 10.58
C LEU A 163 0.85 9.22 10.10
N ASN A 164 1.32 8.24 10.87
CA ASN A 164 1.14 6.83 10.53
C ASN A 164 -0.33 6.40 10.56
N LEU A 165 -1.09 6.85 11.56
CA LEU A 165 -2.54 6.60 11.64
C LEU A 165 -3.28 7.22 10.45
N ILE A 166 -2.97 8.48 10.13
CA ILE A 166 -3.54 9.18 8.96
C ILE A 166 -3.18 8.40 7.68
N ALA A 167 -1.92 8.04 7.48
CA ALA A 167 -1.47 7.28 6.32
C ALA A 167 -2.16 5.90 6.23
N SER A 168 -2.40 5.24 7.37
CA SER A 168 -3.08 3.95 7.46
C SER A 168 -4.56 4.06 7.08
N VAL A 169 -5.26 5.10 7.54
CA VAL A 169 -6.64 5.36 7.11
C VAL A 169 -6.69 5.59 5.61
N PHE A 170 -5.82 6.44 5.06
CA PHE A 170 -5.81 6.71 3.63
C PHE A 170 -5.44 5.49 2.79
N VAL A 171 -4.48 4.64 3.21
CA VAL A 171 -4.17 3.41 2.46
C VAL A 171 -5.31 2.41 2.51
N ILE A 172 -6.04 2.29 3.63
CA ILE A 172 -7.23 1.45 3.73
C ILE A 172 -8.28 1.92 2.73
N LEU A 173 -8.53 3.23 2.64
CA LEU A 173 -9.47 3.81 1.66
C LEU A 173 -9.02 3.60 0.21
N VAL A 174 -7.72 3.75 -0.07
CA VAL A 174 -7.14 3.45 -1.39
C VAL A 174 -7.35 1.98 -1.76
N ILE A 175 -7.05 1.05 -0.84
CA ILE A 175 -7.28 -0.38 -1.05
C ILE A 175 -8.76 -0.64 -1.34
N GLN A 176 -9.67 -0.06 -0.56
CA GLN A 176 -11.11 -0.21 -0.71
C GLN A 176 -11.59 0.26 -2.09
N ARG A 177 -11.22 1.48 -2.49
CA ARG A 177 -11.67 2.09 -3.75
C ARG A 177 -11.12 1.40 -4.98
N ILE A 178 -9.82 1.12 -4.99
CA ILE A 178 -9.20 0.39 -6.10
C ILE A 178 -9.80 -1.01 -6.21
N THR A 179 -10.00 -1.70 -5.09
CA THR A 179 -10.61 -3.04 -5.08
C THR A 179 -12.05 -3.00 -5.57
N ALA A 180 -12.87 -2.03 -5.14
CA ALA A 180 -14.25 -1.90 -5.59
C ALA A 180 -14.36 -1.57 -7.08
N ALA A 181 -13.48 -0.71 -7.60
CA ALA A 181 -13.40 -0.42 -9.04
C ALA A 181 -13.02 -1.68 -9.82
N GLN A 182 -11.96 -2.36 -9.39
CA GLN A 182 -11.48 -3.59 -10.02
C GLN A 182 -12.53 -4.70 -10.01
N THR A 183 -13.21 -4.95 -8.88
CA THR A 183 -14.27 -5.96 -8.81
C THR A 183 -15.42 -5.66 -9.77
N ARG A 184 -15.84 -4.40 -9.91
CA ARG A 184 -16.87 -4.00 -10.89
C ARG A 184 -16.43 -4.28 -12.32
N ALA A 185 -15.21 -3.89 -12.69
CA ALA A 185 -14.70 -4.10 -14.04
C ALA A 185 -14.43 -5.58 -14.38
N VAL A 186 -14.00 -6.38 -13.40
CA VAL A 186 -13.86 -7.84 -13.57
C VAL A 186 -15.22 -8.51 -13.77
N ALA A 187 -16.28 -8.02 -13.11
CA ALA A 187 -17.62 -8.56 -13.28
C ALA A 187 -18.22 -8.28 -14.68
N THR A 188 -17.84 -7.16 -15.30
CA THR A 188 -18.27 -6.76 -16.65
C THR A 188 -17.30 -7.19 -17.75
N TYR A 189 -16.21 -7.88 -17.41
CA TYR A 189 -15.20 -8.31 -18.36
C TYR A 189 -15.75 -9.43 -19.25
N ALA A 190 -15.95 -9.14 -20.54
CA ALA A 190 -16.11 -10.13 -21.58
C ALA A 190 -14.74 -10.37 -22.25
N PRO A 191 -14.26 -11.62 -22.38
CA PRO A 191 -13.05 -11.88 -23.15
C PRO A 191 -13.29 -11.40 -24.58
N ALA A 192 -12.30 -10.72 -25.18
CA ALA A 192 -12.37 -10.38 -26.59
C ALA A 192 -12.60 -11.67 -27.39
N GLU A 193 -13.70 -11.75 -28.15
CA GLU A 193 -13.90 -12.84 -29.09
C GLU A 193 -12.68 -12.91 -29.99
N VAL A 194 -11.93 -14.01 -29.90
CA VAL A 194 -10.90 -14.31 -30.88
C VAL A 194 -11.66 -14.64 -32.15
N PRO A 195 -11.62 -13.82 -33.22
CA PRO A 195 -12.26 -14.19 -34.47
C PRO A 195 -11.67 -15.54 -34.90
N ALA A 196 -12.55 -16.53 -35.09
CA ALA A 196 -12.15 -17.83 -35.61
C ALA A 196 -11.46 -17.61 -36.95
N VAL A 197 -10.16 -17.90 -37.02
CA VAL A 197 -9.38 -17.97 -38.26
C VAL A 197 -9.50 -19.38 -38.80
#